data_AF-A0A2D7NAD8-F1
#
_entry.id   AF-A0A2D7NAD8-F1
#
_cell.length_a   1.000
_cell.length_b   1.000
_cell.length_c   1.000
_cell.angle_alpha   90.00
_cell.angle_beta   90.00
_cell.angle_gamma   90.00
#
_symmetry.space_group_name_H-M   'P 1'
#
loop_
_entity.id
_entity.type
_entity.pdbx_description
1 polymer ?
#
loop_
_entity_poly.entity_id
_entity_poly.type
_entity_poly.pdbx_seq_one_letter_code
_entity_poly.pdbx_strand_id
1 'polypeptide(L)'
;MKHTNKWDIDLSFGKSGEDRVANLLNADKSKIEVKTERDWWYKTGNIAIEIECRGKPSGLYVTEADYWVHVLNKDGKDFCKLFFDVETLKEITFKHIDNTKMVGDNHASKCVLIPLKELFNVKERVKL
;
A
#
# COMPACT_ATOMS: atom_id res chain seq x y z
N MET A 1 -34.87 -22.17 -14.11
CA MET A 1 -34.03 -20.98 -13.79
C MET A 1 -33.01 -20.80 -14.90
N LYS A 2 -32.90 -19.61 -15.48
CA LYS A 2 -31.94 -19.33 -16.57
C LYS A 2 -30.55 -19.21 -15.95
N HIS A 3 -29.73 -20.26 -16.03
CA HIS A 3 -28.30 -20.17 -15.73
C HIS A 3 -27.70 -19.19 -16.75
N THR A 4 -27.40 -17.97 -16.32
CA THR A 4 -26.56 -17.10 -17.14
C THR A 4 -25.15 -17.60 -16.97
N ASN A 5 -24.61 -18.25 -18.00
CA ASN A 5 -23.20 -18.62 -18.10
C ASN A 5 -22.37 -17.33 -18.14
N LYS A 6 -22.19 -16.68 -16.97
CA LYS A 6 -21.32 -15.51 -16.80
C LYS A 6 -19.84 -15.87 -16.81
N TRP A 7 -19.52 -17.14 -17.10
CA TRP A 7 -18.19 -17.68 -17.21
C TRP A 7 -17.27 -16.85 -18.11
N ASP A 8 -17.77 -16.35 -19.24
CA ASP A 8 -16.96 -15.51 -20.15
C ASP A 8 -16.63 -14.13 -19.55
N ILE A 9 -17.55 -13.56 -18.77
CA ILE A 9 -17.37 -12.29 -18.06
C ILE A 9 -16.37 -12.49 -16.91
N ASP A 10 -16.50 -13.58 -16.15
CA ASP A 10 -15.59 -13.90 -15.05
C ASP A 10 -14.19 -14.25 -15.59
N LEU A 11 -14.10 -14.95 -16.72
CA LEU A 11 -12.84 -15.30 -17.39
C LEU A 11 -12.11 -14.06 -17.94
N SER A 12 -12.85 -13.13 -18.56
CA SER A 12 -12.27 -11.87 -19.04
C SER A 12 -11.82 -10.96 -17.90
N PHE A 13 -12.55 -10.92 -16.78
CA PHE A 13 -12.14 -10.22 -15.57
C PHE A 13 -10.85 -10.82 -14.96
N GLY A 14 -10.77 -12.15 -14.90
CA GLY A 14 -9.57 -12.87 -14.43
C GLY A 14 -8.33 -12.57 -15.28
N LYS A 15 -8.43 -12.70 -16.61
CA LYS A 15 -7.34 -12.38 -17.54
C LYS A 15 -6.88 -10.93 -17.41
N SER A 16 -7.84 -10.00 -17.32
CA SER A 16 -7.52 -8.58 -17.09
C SER A 16 -6.78 -8.35 -15.77
N GLY A 17 -7.06 -9.15 -14.73
CA GLY A 17 -6.32 -9.13 -13.48
C GLY A 17 -4.87 -9.60 -13.61
N GLU A 18 -4.66 -10.72 -14.29
CA GLU A 18 -3.34 -11.27 -14.58
C GLU A 18 -2.49 -10.28 -15.39
N ASP A 19 -3.07 -9.68 -16.43
CA ASP A 19 -2.38 -8.69 -17.27
C ASP A 19 -1.97 -7.45 -16.46
N ARG A 20 -2.84 -6.95 -15.56
CA ARG A 20 -2.51 -5.81 -14.69
C ARG A 20 -1.31 -6.13 -13.79
N VAL A 21 -1.29 -7.30 -13.16
CA VAL A 21 -0.17 -7.71 -12.29
C VAL A 21 1.09 -7.95 -13.11
N ALA A 22 1.00 -8.60 -14.27
CA ALA A 22 2.14 -8.81 -15.15
C ALA A 22 2.75 -7.48 -15.64
N ASN A 23 1.91 -6.53 -16.02
CA ASN A 23 2.35 -5.19 -16.42
C ASN A 23 3.04 -4.45 -15.28
N LEU A 24 2.56 -4.59 -14.05
CA LEU A 24 3.21 -4.04 -12.87
C LEU A 24 4.59 -4.64 -12.62
N LEU A 25 4.73 -5.96 -12.77
CA LEU A 25 6.01 -6.66 -12.63
C LEU A 25 7.01 -6.27 -13.73
N ASN A 26 6.51 -5.91 -14.91
CA ASN A 26 7.29 -5.41 -16.05
C ASN A 26 7.43 -3.88 -16.07
N ALA A 27 6.86 -3.16 -15.11
CA ALA A 27 6.91 -1.71 -15.10
C ALA A 27 8.34 -1.22 -14.88
N ASP A 28 8.62 -0.01 -15.39
CA ASP A 28 9.86 0.68 -15.08
C ASP A 28 9.97 0.88 -13.56
N LYS A 29 11.15 0.60 -13.00
CA LYS A 29 11.44 0.79 -11.57
C LYS A 29 11.17 2.24 -11.12
N SER A 30 11.27 3.21 -12.01
CA SER A 30 10.93 4.62 -11.73
C SER A 30 9.44 4.83 -11.40
N LYS A 31 8.56 3.91 -11.80
CA LYS A 31 7.12 3.97 -11.53
C LYS A 31 6.70 3.31 -10.22
N ILE A 32 7.65 2.70 -9.50
CA ILE A 32 7.36 1.94 -8.29
C ILE A 32 8.20 2.46 -7.13
N GLU A 33 7.55 2.98 -6.10
CA GLU A 33 8.19 3.22 -4.81
C GLU A 33 8.12 1.96 -3.95
N VAL A 34 9.28 1.48 -3.49
CA VAL A 34 9.38 0.28 -2.63
C VAL A 34 9.83 0.69 -1.24
N LYS A 35 9.08 0.30 -0.21
CA LYS A 35 9.46 0.44 1.20
C LYS A 35 9.41 -0.92 1.88
N THR A 36 10.45 -1.23 2.65
CA THR A 36 10.54 -2.48 3.40
C THR A 36 10.39 -2.19 4.89
N GLU A 37 9.38 -2.78 5.52
CA GLU A 37 9.20 -2.73 6.96
C GLU A 37 9.69 -4.05 7.59
N ARG A 38 10.68 -3.94 8.48
CA ARG A 38 11.37 -5.08 9.10
C ARG A 38 10.80 -5.34 10.49
N ASP A 39 10.08 -6.45 10.64
CA ASP A 39 9.52 -7.00 11.88
C ASP A 39 8.50 -6.14 12.65
N TRP A 40 8.49 -4.81 12.48
CA TRP A 40 7.60 -3.89 13.20
C TRP A 40 6.12 -4.10 12.86
N TRP A 41 5.81 -4.41 11.60
CA TRP A 41 4.45 -4.75 11.19
C TRP A 41 3.91 -5.97 11.94
N TYR A 42 4.77 -6.96 12.18
CA TYR A 42 4.40 -8.19 12.89
C TYR A 42 4.22 -7.93 14.39
N LYS A 43 5.12 -7.11 14.97
CA LYS A 43 5.09 -6.78 16.40
C LYS A 43 3.91 -5.88 16.78
N THR A 44 3.53 -4.96 15.91
CA THR A 44 2.55 -3.91 16.23
C THR A 44 1.20 -4.10 15.56
N GLY A 45 1.14 -4.89 14.49
CA GLY A 45 -0.06 -5.05 13.67
C GLY A 45 -0.36 -3.84 12.76
N ASN A 46 0.58 -2.90 12.61
CA ASN A 46 0.42 -1.71 11.76
C ASN A 46 1.48 -1.68 10.67
N ILE A 47 1.16 -1.07 9.53
CA ILE A 47 2.18 -0.58 8.59
C ILE A 47 2.48 0.89 8.85
N ALA A 48 3.72 1.31 8.60
CA ALA A 48 4.15 2.69 8.74
C ALA A 48 4.34 3.36 7.37
N ILE A 49 3.55 4.39 7.08
CA ILE A 49 3.61 5.14 5.82
C ILE A 49 4.20 6.52 6.07
N GLU A 50 5.40 6.77 5.53
CA GLU A 50 6.11 8.04 5.69
C GLU A 50 5.44 9.17 4.88
N ILE A 51 5.25 10.32 5.53
CA ILE A 51 4.69 11.53 4.93
C ILE A 51 5.60 12.77 5.09
N GLU A 52 6.54 12.72 6.04
CA GLU A 52 7.45 13.83 6.34
C GLU A 52 8.77 13.32 6.92
N CYS A 53 9.87 13.99 6.60
CA CYS A 53 11.18 13.77 7.20
C CYS A 53 11.83 15.11 7.56
N ARG A 54 12.22 15.28 8.82
CA ARG A 54 12.84 16.51 9.36
C ARG A 54 12.03 17.79 9.05
N GLY A 55 10.72 17.77 9.23
CA GLY A 55 9.87 18.94 9.00
C GLY A 55 9.55 19.22 7.52
N LYS A 56 9.96 18.36 6.58
CA LYS A 56 9.73 18.54 5.15
C LYS A 56 8.89 17.38 4.60
N PRO A 57 7.93 17.64 3.68
CA PRO A 57 7.19 16.58 3.02
C PRO A 57 8.11 15.52 2.41
N SER A 58 7.79 14.25 2.65
CA SER A 58 8.56 13.10 2.13
C SER A 58 7.65 11.89 1.89
N GLY A 59 8.21 10.81 1.35
CA GLY A 59 7.49 9.57 1.10
C GLY A 59 6.21 9.79 0.27
N LEU A 60 5.08 9.35 0.80
CA LEU A 60 3.80 9.34 0.10
C LEU A 60 3.34 10.73 -0.37
N TYR A 61 3.77 11.80 0.31
CA TYR A 61 3.36 13.16 -0.02
C TYR A 61 4.07 13.73 -1.26
N VAL A 62 5.26 13.24 -1.58
CA VAL A 62 6.09 13.78 -2.66
C VAL A 62 6.44 12.75 -3.73
N THR A 63 6.05 11.49 -3.54
CA THR A 63 6.31 10.44 -4.53
C THR A 63 5.61 10.73 -5.86
N GLU A 64 6.35 10.55 -6.95
CA GLU A 64 5.88 10.62 -8.34
C GLU A 64 5.65 9.22 -8.92
N ALA A 65 5.79 8.17 -8.09
CA ALA A 65 5.52 6.80 -8.49
C ALA A 65 4.03 6.58 -8.74
N ASP A 66 3.71 5.70 -9.68
CA ASP A 66 2.33 5.30 -9.94
C ASP A 66 1.88 4.26 -8.89
N TYR A 67 2.83 3.42 -8.45
CA TYR A 67 2.58 2.32 -7.53
C TYR A 67 3.47 2.36 -6.30
N TRP A 68 2.93 1.87 -5.19
CA TRP A 68 3.65 1.68 -3.94
C TRP A 68 3.66 0.20 -3.56
N VAL A 69 4.85 -0.32 -3.27
CA VAL A 69 5.04 -1.69 -2.78
C VAL A 69 5.56 -1.63 -1.36
N HIS A 70 4.73 -2.10 -0.44
CA HIS A 70 5.09 -2.22 0.97
C HIS A 70 5.49 -3.67 1.28
N VAL A 71 6.78 -3.90 1.44
CA VAL A 71 7.36 -5.21 1.72
C VAL A 71 7.35 -5.45 3.23
N LEU A 72 6.57 -6.44 3.64
CA LEU A 72 6.51 -6.93 5.01
C LEU A 72 7.59 -7.99 5.19
N ASN A 73 8.69 -7.62 5.85
CA ASN A 73 9.81 -8.53 6.11
C ASN A 73 9.73 -9.07 7.55
N LYS A 74 9.97 -10.38 7.72
CA LYS A 74 10.04 -11.07 9.01
C LYS A 74 11.31 -11.90 9.05
N ASP A 75 12.12 -11.70 10.09
CA ASP A 75 13.38 -12.43 10.31
C ASP A 75 14.30 -12.44 9.08
N GLY A 76 14.40 -11.28 8.41
CA GLY A 76 15.25 -11.10 7.23
C GLY A 76 14.69 -11.69 5.94
N LYS A 77 13.46 -12.22 5.93
CA LYS A 77 12.79 -12.76 4.75
C LYS A 77 11.52 -12.00 4.42
N ASP A 78 11.25 -11.82 3.14
CA ASP A 78 9.99 -11.24 2.70
C ASP A 78 8.85 -12.19 3.03
N PHE A 79 7.95 -11.75 3.91
CA PHE A 79 6.77 -12.50 4.31
C PHE A 79 5.60 -12.21 3.37
N CYS A 80 5.38 -10.93 3.05
CA CYS A 80 4.30 -10.49 2.18
C CYS A 80 4.69 -9.18 1.48
N LYS A 81 4.06 -8.90 0.34
CA LYS A 81 4.17 -7.61 -0.37
C LYS A 81 2.77 -7.08 -0.62
N LEU A 82 2.50 -5.89 -0.13
CA LEU A 82 1.26 -5.18 -0.37
C LEU A 82 1.48 -4.21 -1.52
N PHE A 83 0.68 -4.34 -2.57
CA PHE A 83 0.72 -3.48 -3.74
C PHE A 83 -0.45 -2.51 -3.69
N PHE A 84 -0.16 -1.23 -3.90
CA PHE A 84 -1.16 -0.17 -3.94
C PHE A 84 -0.92 0.73 -5.15
N ASP A 85 -2.00 1.18 -5.78
CA ASP A 85 -1.96 2.45 -6.51
C ASP A 85 -1.66 3.56 -5.50
N VAL A 86 -0.77 4.50 -5.84
CA VAL A 86 -0.38 5.57 -4.92
C VAL A 86 -1.60 6.41 -4.50
N GLU A 87 -2.56 6.65 -5.40
CA GLU A 87 -3.80 7.36 -5.08
C GLU A 87 -4.63 6.62 -4.02
N THR A 88 -4.80 5.30 -4.17
CA THR A 88 -5.52 4.48 -3.19
C THR A 88 -4.80 4.53 -1.84
N LEU A 89 -3.46 4.45 -1.83
CA LEU A 89 -2.71 4.52 -0.58
C LEU A 89 -2.81 5.90 0.08
N LYS A 90 -2.88 7.00 -0.69
CA LYS A 90 -3.14 8.35 -0.17
C LYS A 90 -4.50 8.42 0.54
N GLU A 91 -5.55 7.87 -0.04
CA GLU A 91 -6.87 7.82 0.59
C GLU A 91 -6.85 7.04 1.92
N ILE A 92 -6.24 5.84 1.92
CA ILE A 92 -6.15 5.00 3.11
C ILE A 92 -5.32 5.71 4.20
N THR A 93 -4.20 6.32 3.81
CA THR A 93 -3.31 7.05 4.73
C THR A 93 -4.03 8.26 5.33
N PHE A 94 -4.77 9.02 4.52
CA PHE A 94 -5.53 10.18 4.98
C PHE A 94 -6.59 9.81 6.03
N LYS A 95 -7.27 8.67 5.89
CA LYS A 95 -8.24 8.19 6.90
C LYS A 95 -7.62 7.93 8.27
N HIS A 96 -6.31 7.72 8.33
CA HIS A 96 -5.58 7.44 9.58
C HIS A 96 -4.65 8.59 9.97
N ILE A 97 -4.80 9.78 9.39
CA ILE A 97 -3.83 10.87 9.51
C ILE A 97 -3.60 11.34 10.96
N ASP A 98 -4.55 11.10 11.85
CA ASP A 98 -4.45 11.42 13.28
C ASP A 98 -3.57 10.42 14.04
N ASN A 99 -3.32 9.23 13.50
CA ASN A 99 -2.48 8.19 14.09
C ASN A 99 -1.05 8.28 13.54
N THR A 100 -0.29 9.28 13.99
CA THR A 100 1.09 9.48 13.54
C THR A 100 2.12 9.15 14.62
N LYS A 101 3.32 8.75 14.16
CA LYS A 101 4.46 8.49 15.03
C LYS A 101 5.77 8.89 14.36
N MET A 102 6.69 9.40 15.16
CA MET A 102 8.07 9.61 14.73
C MET A 102 8.84 8.29 14.80
N VAL A 103 9.31 7.81 13.65
CA VAL A 103 10.01 6.53 13.47
C VAL A 103 11.35 6.74 12.76
N GLY A 104 12.07 5.64 12.55
CA GLY A 104 13.38 5.65 11.90
C GLY A 104 14.49 6.22 12.78
N ASP A 105 15.66 6.39 12.17
CA ASP A 105 16.84 6.87 12.87
C ASP A 105 16.64 8.33 13.32
N ASN A 106 17.07 8.61 14.55
CA ASN A 106 16.90 9.91 15.21
C ASN A 106 15.44 10.39 15.32
N HIS A 107 14.45 9.49 15.19
CA HIS A 107 13.03 9.87 15.14
C HIS A 107 12.75 10.99 14.12
N ALA A 108 13.41 10.93 12.97
CA ALA A 108 13.38 12.00 11.98
C ALA A 108 12.21 11.88 10.99
N SER A 109 11.64 10.69 10.83
CA SER A 109 10.55 10.42 9.88
C SER A 109 9.21 10.38 10.60
N LYS A 110 8.25 11.18 10.16
CA LYS A 110 6.85 11.10 10.60
C LYS A 110 6.11 10.13 9.70
N CYS A 111 5.59 9.05 10.30
CA CYS A 111 4.77 8.07 9.62
C CYS A 111 3.35 8.07 10.16
N VAL A 112 2.38 7.84 9.27
CA VAL A 112 1.04 7.42 9.63
C VAL A 112 1.06 5.92 9.89
N LEU A 113 0.52 5.50 11.04
CA LEU A 113 0.38 4.09 11.39
C LEU A 113 -1.00 3.59 10.99
N ILE A 114 -1.03 2.60 10.12
CA ILE A 114 -2.27 2.04 9.58
C ILE A 114 -2.41 0.60 10.08
N PRO A 115 -3.41 0.28 10.91
CA PRO A 115 -3.65 -1.11 11.32
C PRO A 115 -3.88 -2.00 10.10
N LEU A 116 -3.14 -3.10 9.99
CA LEU A 116 -3.26 -4.05 8.87
C LEU A 116 -4.68 -4.57 8.69
N LYS A 117 -5.40 -4.78 9.81
CA LYS A 117 -6.79 -5.22 9.83
C LYS A 117 -7.77 -4.20 9.24
N GLU A 118 -7.38 -2.92 9.17
CA GLU A 118 -8.23 -1.82 8.70
C GLU A 118 -8.00 -1.48 7.22
N LEU A 119 -6.92 -2.00 6.60
CA LEU A 119 -6.67 -1.86 5.16
C LEU A 119 -7.86 -2.30 4.30
N PHE A 120 -8.62 -3.29 4.77
CA PHE A 120 -9.74 -3.88 4.05
C PHE A 120 -11.11 -3.43 4.58
N ASN A 121 -11.14 -2.58 5.62
CA ASN A 121 -12.37 -2.04 6.19
C ASN A 121 -12.87 -0.85 5.36
N VAL A 122 -13.17 -1.10 4.10
CA VAL A 122 -13.67 -0.10 3.15
C VAL A 122 -15.19 0.01 3.28
N LYS A 123 -15.71 0.38 4.46
CA LYS A 123 -17.17 0.56 4.62
C LYS A 123 -17.72 1.84 3.99
N GLU A 124 -16.89 2.80 3.64
CA GLU A 124 -17.26 3.99 2.86
C GLU A 124 -15.99 4.49 2.15
N ARG A 125 -16.01 4.57 0.81
CA ARG A 125 -15.06 5.42 0.09
C ARG A 125 -15.46 6.85 0.42
N VAL A 126 -14.59 7.58 1.11
CA VAL A 126 -14.76 9.04 1.27
C VAL A 126 -14.64 9.60 -0.15
N LYS A 127 -15.74 10.11 -0.71
CA LYS A 127 -15.67 10.92 -1.92
C LYS A 127 -14.93 12.20 -1.51
N LEU A 128 -13.68 12.32 -1.93
CA LEU A 128 -12.96 13.60 -1.93
C LEU A 128 -13.57 14.53 -2.97
#